data_AF-A0A524M317-F1
#
_entry.id   AF-A0A524M317-F1
#
_cell.length_a   1.000
_cell.length_b   1.000
_cell.length_c   1.000
_cell.angle_alpha   90.00
_cell.angle_beta   90.00
_cell.angle_gamma   90.00
#
_symmetry.space_group_name_H-M   'P 1'
#
loop_
_entity.id
_entity.type
_entity.pdbx_description
1 polymer ?
#
loop_
_entity_poly.entity_id
_entity_poly.type
_entity_poly.pdbx_seq_one_letter_code
_entity_poly.pdbx_strand_id
1 'polypeptide(L)'
;PVVAYTEELKQILDADIIVPQYSEVGNAVGAVVGKGIKRIEILIKSTYSKDRKRLVILFSPQGRETFGSYPEALEHAESLGRKLVMEYMTEAGLDKGQVQIEMTRKDISLSEAGSIPVESKLVFVGVGMPKV
;
A
#
# COMPACT_ATOMS: atom_id res chain seq x y z
N PRO A 1 29.32 -9.41 11.49
CA PRO A 1 29.17 -10.88 11.31
C PRO A 1 28.43 -11.48 12.52
N VAL A 2 27.29 -12.15 12.29
CA VAL A 2 26.43 -12.64 13.38
C VAL A 2 27.03 -13.82 14.16
N VAL A 3 27.95 -14.56 13.52
CA VAL A 3 28.63 -15.76 14.08
C VAL A 3 29.49 -15.44 15.30
N ALA A 4 30.02 -14.22 15.43
CA ALA A 4 30.95 -13.88 16.51
C ALA A 4 30.29 -13.84 17.90
N TYR A 5 28.96 -13.70 17.98
CA TYR A 5 28.23 -13.45 19.22
C TYR A 5 27.33 -14.62 19.65
N THR A 6 27.36 -15.74 18.94
CA THR A 6 26.44 -16.88 19.19
C THR A 6 26.63 -17.51 20.56
N GLU A 7 27.86 -17.64 21.03
CA GLU A 7 28.13 -18.27 22.34
C GLU A 7 27.75 -17.36 23.51
N GLU A 8 27.97 -16.06 23.39
CA GLU A 8 27.54 -15.07 24.40
C GLU A 8 26.01 -14.98 24.48
N LEU A 9 25.33 -15.01 23.33
CA LEU A 9 23.86 -14.93 23.29
C LEU A 9 23.19 -16.19 23.86
N LYS A 10 23.75 -17.39 23.67
CA LYS A 10 23.24 -18.65 24.25
C LYS A 10 23.29 -18.67 25.78
N GLN A 11 24.20 -17.91 26.40
CA GLN A 11 24.30 -17.82 27.86
C GLN A 11 23.22 -16.92 28.47
N ILE A 12 22.61 -16.04 27.66
CA ILE A 12 21.63 -15.04 28.10
C ILE A 12 20.21 -15.46 27.72
N LEU A 13 20.05 -16.16 26.59
CA LEU A 13 18.76 -16.53 26.03
C LEU A 13 18.53 -18.03 26.16
N ASP A 14 17.44 -18.43 26.82
CA ASP A 14 16.95 -19.81 26.83
C ASP A 14 16.20 -20.13 25.52
N ALA A 15 16.94 -20.14 24.42
CA ALA A 15 16.42 -20.39 23.07
C ALA A 15 17.48 -21.03 22.16
N ASP A 16 17.03 -21.80 21.17
CA ASP A 16 17.90 -22.35 20.14
C ASP A 16 18.38 -21.24 19.19
N ILE A 17 19.69 -20.95 19.22
CA ILE A 17 20.32 -19.99 18.31
C ILE A 17 20.78 -20.70 17.05
N ILE A 18 20.04 -20.50 15.96
CA ILE A 18 20.33 -21.08 14.64
C ILE A 18 20.97 -20.01 13.75
N VAL A 19 22.21 -20.24 13.31
CA VAL A 19 22.87 -19.41 12.30
C VAL A 19 22.85 -20.12 10.95
N PRO A 20 22.20 -19.55 9.92
CA PRO A 20 22.17 -20.14 8.57
C PRO A 20 23.57 -20.22 7.94
N GLN A 21 23.79 -21.22 7.09
CA GLN A 21 25.07 -21.45 6.39
C GLN A 21 25.56 -20.24 5.60
N TYR A 22 24.64 -19.41 5.04
CA TYR A 22 24.94 -18.22 4.24
C TYR A 22 24.58 -16.91 4.95
N SER A 23 24.77 -16.87 6.28
CA SER A 23 24.41 -15.71 7.13
C SER A 23 25.06 -14.39 6.71
N GLU A 24 26.23 -14.45 6.06
CA GLU A 24 26.99 -13.32 5.52
C GLU A 24 26.27 -12.59 4.37
N VAL A 25 25.38 -13.29 3.65
CA VAL A 25 24.57 -12.74 2.55
C VAL A 25 23.07 -12.82 2.82
N GLY A 26 22.65 -13.07 4.07
CA GLY A 26 21.24 -13.24 4.42
C GLY A 26 20.35 -12.07 3.95
N ASN A 27 20.85 -10.83 4.03
CA ASN A 27 20.14 -9.65 3.52
C ASN A 27 19.91 -9.70 2.01
N ALA A 28 20.91 -10.14 1.24
CA ALA A 28 20.82 -10.24 -0.21
C ALA A 28 19.85 -11.35 -0.63
N VAL A 29 19.91 -12.51 0.04
CA VAL A 29 18.94 -13.59 -0.16
C VAL A 29 17.54 -13.08 0.13
N GLY A 30 17.31 -12.45 1.29
CA GLY A 30 16.00 -11.90 1.67
C GLY A 30 15.44 -10.88 0.67
N ALA A 31 16.29 -10.03 0.07
CA ALA A 31 15.87 -9.09 -0.96
C ALA A 31 15.42 -9.78 -2.26
N VAL A 32 16.07 -10.89 -2.65
CA VAL A 32 15.77 -11.63 -3.88
C VAL A 32 14.52 -12.49 -3.76
N VAL A 33 14.33 -13.19 -2.62
CA VAL A 33 13.09 -13.98 -2.38
C VAL A 33 11.91 -13.14 -1.87
N GLY A 34 12.12 -11.84 -1.65
CA GLY A 34 11.09 -10.93 -1.19
C GLY A 34 9.90 -10.85 -2.16
N LYS A 35 8.67 -10.87 -1.62
CA LYS A 35 7.48 -10.54 -2.39
C LYS A 35 7.56 -9.07 -2.79
N GLY A 36 7.25 -8.74 -4.04
CA GLY A 36 7.12 -7.35 -4.47
C GLY A 36 5.90 -6.72 -3.81
N ILE A 37 6.08 -5.60 -3.11
CA ILE A 37 5.00 -4.89 -2.42
C ILE A 37 4.88 -3.47 -2.98
N LYS A 38 3.66 -3.06 -3.35
CA LYS A 38 3.36 -1.68 -3.76
C LYS A 38 2.21 -1.14 -2.94
N ARG A 39 2.43 0.01 -2.32
CA ARG A 39 1.41 0.76 -1.58
C ARG A 39 1.10 2.07 -2.28
N ILE A 40 -0.18 2.35 -2.50
CA ILE A 40 -0.69 3.59 -3.11
C ILE A 40 -1.75 4.18 -2.19
N GLU A 41 -1.67 5.49 -1.93
CA GLU A 41 -2.71 6.24 -1.26
C GLU A 41 -3.41 7.17 -2.25
N ILE A 42 -4.74 7.18 -2.21
CA ILE A 42 -5.59 8.14 -2.91
C ILE A 42 -6.48 8.83 -1.87
N LEU A 43 -6.56 10.15 -1.96
CA LEU A 43 -7.31 10.98 -1.02
C LEU A 43 -8.42 11.73 -1.74
N ILE A 44 -9.66 11.56 -1.29
CA ILE A 44 -10.81 12.32 -1.76
C ILE A 44 -11.20 13.31 -0.68
N LYS A 45 -11.31 14.58 -1.02
CA LYS A 45 -11.82 15.63 -0.12
C LYS A 45 -13.09 16.25 -0.70
N SER A 46 -14.12 16.33 0.13
CA SER A 46 -15.35 17.07 -0.17
C SER A 46 -15.25 18.45 0.49
N THR A 47 -15.16 19.51 -0.31
CA THR A 47 -15.12 20.89 0.17
C THR A 47 -16.29 21.70 -0.39
N TYR A 48 -16.49 22.89 0.16
CA TYR A 48 -17.47 23.85 -0.35
C TYR A 48 -16.72 25.04 -0.95
N SER A 49 -17.10 25.42 -2.18
CA SER A 49 -16.64 26.64 -2.80
C SER A 49 -17.28 27.87 -2.16
N LYS A 50 -16.76 29.06 -2.49
CA LYS A 50 -17.32 30.35 -2.00
C LYS A 50 -18.79 30.54 -2.40
N ASP A 51 -19.24 29.97 -3.51
CA ASP A 51 -20.62 29.97 -3.99
C ASP A 51 -21.48 28.82 -3.41
N ARG A 52 -21.03 28.18 -2.32
CA ARG A 52 -21.70 27.05 -1.63
C ARG A 52 -21.94 25.81 -2.49
N LYS A 53 -21.27 25.70 -3.64
CA LYS A 53 -21.27 24.46 -4.42
C LYS A 53 -20.29 23.46 -3.80
N ARG A 54 -20.68 22.20 -3.78
CA ARG A 54 -19.79 21.13 -3.33
C ARG A 54 -18.74 20.88 -4.43
N LEU A 55 -17.48 20.89 -4.04
CA LEU A 55 -16.35 20.52 -4.87
C LEU A 55 -15.76 19.23 -4.31
N VAL A 56 -15.59 18.22 -5.16
CA VAL A 56 -14.91 16.97 -4.80
C VAL A 56 -13.54 16.97 -5.47
N ILE A 57 -12.49 16.87 -4.67
CA ILE A 57 -11.10 16.90 -5.14
C ILE A 57 -10.46 15.57 -4.79
N LEU A 58 -9.89 14.91 -5.80
CA LEU A 58 -9.12 13.68 -5.65
C LEU A 58 -7.63 14.02 -5.78
N PHE A 59 -6.82 13.45 -4.90
CA PHE A 59 -5.37 13.52 -4.93
C PHE A 59 -4.82 12.10 -5.07
N SER A 60 -4.01 11.89 -6.09
CA SER A 60 -3.35 10.62 -6.40
C SER A 60 -1.87 10.85 -6.71
N PRO A 61 -1.06 9.78 -6.85
CA PRO A 61 0.31 9.91 -7.34
C PRO A 61 0.45 10.57 -8.72
N GLN A 62 -0.61 10.56 -9.53
CA GLN A 62 -0.62 11.19 -10.86
C GLN A 62 -1.01 12.68 -10.82
N GLY A 63 -1.46 13.19 -9.67
CA GLY A 63 -1.79 14.60 -9.49
C GLY A 63 -3.15 14.81 -8.82
N ARG A 64 -3.78 15.94 -9.15
CA ARG A 64 -5.09 16.33 -8.60
C ARG A 64 -6.14 16.39 -9.70
N GLU A 65 -7.34 15.91 -9.37
CA GLU A 65 -8.50 15.89 -10.26
C GLU A 65 -9.74 16.40 -9.51
N THR A 66 -10.67 17.03 -10.22
CA THR A 66 -11.91 17.56 -9.64
C THR A 66 -13.11 16.87 -10.25
N PHE A 67 -14.06 16.46 -9.41
CA PHE A 67 -15.24 15.70 -9.80
C PHE A 67 -16.52 16.47 -9.45
N GLY A 68 -17.57 16.19 -10.23
CA GLY A 68 -18.90 16.77 -9.99
C GLY A 68 -19.61 16.12 -8.80
N SER A 69 -19.27 14.86 -8.51
CA SER A 69 -19.89 14.12 -7.41
C SER A 69 -18.90 13.22 -6.67
N TYR A 70 -19.24 12.90 -5.42
CA TYR A 70 -18.43 12.00 -4.60
C TYR A 70 -18.43 10.54 -5.12
N PRO A 71 -19.57 9.95 -5.54
CA PRO A 71 -19.57 8.60 -6.12
C PRO A 71 -18.68 8.47 -7.35
N GLU A 72 -18.68 9.48 -8.23
CA GLU A 72 -17.81 9.53 -9.42
C GLU A 72 -16.33 9.55 -9.04
N ALA A 73 -15.95 10.38 -8.07
CA ALA A 73 -14.57 10.42 -7.56
C ALA A 73 -14.15 9.09 -6.92
N LEU A 74 -15.07 8.43 -6.21
CA LEU A 74 -14.81 7.15 -5.56
C LEU A 74 -14.58 6.03 -6.57
N GLU A 75 -15.46 5.91 -7.57
CA GLU A 75 -15.32 4.91 -8.64
C GLU A 75 -14.01 5.11 -9.42
N HIS A 76 -13.68 6.36 -9.75
CA HIS A 76 -12.40 6.69 -10.38
C HIS A 76 -11.21 6.35 -9.49
N ALA A 77 -11.26 6.67 -8.19
CA ALA A 77 -10.20 6.35 -7.24
C ALA A 77 -9.96 4.83 -7.13
N GLU A 78 -11.02 4.02 -7.09
CA GLU A 78 -10.93 2.57 -7.03
C GLU A 78 -10.30 1.97 -8.29
N SER A 79 -10.75 2.41 -9.46
CA SER A 79 -10.19 1.99 -10.74
C SER A 79 -8.72 2.41 -10.89
N LEU A 80 -8.42 3.68 -10.60
CA LEU A 80 -7.09 4.26 -10.70
C LEU A 80 -6.10 3.57 -9.75
N GLY A 81 -6.49 3.36 -8.48
CA GLY A 81 -5.62 2.71 -7.49
C GLY A 81 -5.23 1.29 -7.90
N ARG A 82 -6.20 0.49 -8.38
CA ARG A 82 -5.94 -0.87 -8.89
C ARG A 82 -5.07 -0.87 -10.13
N LYS A 83 -5.36 0.04 -11.08
CA LYS A 83 -4.57 0.21 -12.30
C LYS A 83 -3.11 0.51 -11.98
N LEU A 84 -2.86 1.51 -11.13
CA LEU A 84 -1.49 1.93 -10.77
C LEU A 84 -0.70 0.83 -10.04
N VAL A 85 -1.36 0.05 -9.17
CA VAL A 85 -0.71 -1.10 -8.51
C VAL A 85 -0.35 -2.16 -9.55
N MET A 86 -1.27 -2.53 -10.44
CA MET A 86 -1.02 -3.54 -11.48
C MET A 86 0.05 -3.12 -12.48
N GLU A 87 0.04 -1.84 -12.90
CA GLU A 87 1.07 -1.28 -13.79
C GLU A 87 2.45 -1.40 -13.16
N TYR A 88 2.62 -0.93 -11.93
CA TYR A 88 3.88 -1.04 -11.21
C TYR A 88 4.35 -2.49 -11.06
N MET A 89 3.45 -3.40 -10.68
CA MET A 89 3.77 -4.82 -10.51
C MET A 89 4.22 -5.47 -11.82
N THR A 90 3.57 -5.10 -12.93
CA THR A 90 3.91 -5.57 -14.27
C THR A 90 5.27 -5.05 -14.73
N GLU A 91 5.53 -3.76 -14.53
CA GLU A 91 6.81 -3.13 -14.86
C GLU A 91 7.96 -3.72 -14.04
N ALA A 92 7.69 -4.16 -12.81
CA ALA A 92 8.64 -4.85 -11.95
C ALA A 92 8.87 -6.33 -12.33
N GLY A 93 8.23 -6.85 -13.39
CA GLY A 93 8.42 -8.22 -13.87
C GLY A 93 7.72 -9.30 -13.04
N LEU A 94 6.78 -8.91 -12.17
CA LEU A 94 6.03 -9.84 -11.32
C LEU A 94 4.91 -10.52 -12.10
N ASP A 95 4.52 -11.73 -11.68
CA ASP A 95 3.43 -12.44 -12.37
C ASP A 95 2.08 -11.81 -12.09
N LYS A 96 1.42 -11.29 -13.14
CA LYS A 96 0.09 -10.68 -13.08
C LYS A 96 -0.95 -11.62 -12.44
N GLY A 97 -0.84 -12.93 -12.67
CA GLY A 97 -1.76 -13.93 -12.13
C GLY A 97 -1.61 -14.16 -10.62
N GLN A 98 -0.51 -13.68 -10.03
CA GLN A 98 -0.18 -13.86 -8.62
C GLN A 98 -0.14 -12.54 -7.84
N VAL A 99 -0.61 -11.44 -8.43
CA VAL A 99 -0.76 -10.17 -7.71
C VAL A 99 -2.06 -10.16 -6.93
N GLN A 100 -1.97 -10.06 -5.61
CA GLN A 100 -3.11 -9.83 -4.73
C GLN A 100 -3.17 -8.33 -4.40
N ILE A 101 -4.32 -7.71 -4.59
CA ILE A 101 -4.54 -6.28 -4.27
C ILE A 101 -5.61 -6.15 -3.21
N GLU A 102 -5.17 -5.78 -2.01
CA GLU A 102 -6.05 -5.35 -0.93
C GLU A 102 -6.33 -3.85 -1.03
N MET A 103 -7.57 -3.45 -0.83
CA MET A 103 -7.96 -2.05 -0.73
C MET A 103 -8.61 -1.81 0.62
N THR A 104 -8.12 -0.82 1.36
CA THR A 104 -8.73 -0.35 2.60
C THR A 104 -9.20 1.08 2.41
N ARG A 105 -10.39 1.39 2.91
CA ARG A 105 -10.98 2.72 2.88
C ARG A 105 -11.23 3.20 4.30
N LYS A 106 -10.81 4.44 4.57
CA LYS A 106 -11.09 5.13 5.83
C LYS A 106 -11.76 6.46 5.54
N ASP A 107 -12.97 6.61 6.07
CA ASP A 107 -13.77 7.82 5.91
C ASP A 107 -13.75 8.66 7.18
N ILE A 108 -13.78 9.97 7.00
CA ILE A 108 -13.98 10.97 8.05
C ILE A 108 -15.24 11.75 7.69
N SER A 109 -16.20 11.77 8.62
CA SER A 109 -17.48 12.46 8.48
C SER A 109 -17.71 13.38 9.67
N LEU A 110 -18.33 14.55 9.44
CA LEU A 110 -18.65 15.53 10.50
C LEU A 110 -20.05 15.34 11.11
N SER A 111 -20.90 14.52 10.49
CA SER A 111 -22.30 14.27 10.88
C SER A 111 -22.61 12.77 10.96
N GLU A 112 -23.81 12.43 11.42
CA GLU A 112 -24.29 11.04 11.57
C GLU A 112 -24.16 10.18 10.30
N ALA A 113 -24.27 8.86 10.51
CA ALA A 113 -24.17 7.81 9.50
C ALA A 113 -25.02 8.11 8.25
N GLY A 114 -24.43 7.99 7.07
CA GLY A 114 -25.11 8.18 5.77
C GLY A 114 -24.86 9.51 5.07
N SER A 115 -24.17 10.45 5.71
CA SER A 115 -23.69 11.69 5.06
C SER A 115 -22.45 11.46 4.20
N ILE A 116 -22.27 12.26 3.14
CA ILE A 116 -21.05 12.21 2.31
C ILE A 116 -19.84 12.60 3.17
N PRO A 117 -18.78 11.77 3.19
CA PRO A 117 -17.61 12.05 4.01
C PRO A 117 -16.90 13.33 3.55
N VAL A 118 -16.36 14.07 4.52
CA VAL A 118 -15.51 15.23 4.24
C VAL A 118 -14.16 14.81 3.68
N GLU A 119 -13.71 13.61 4.06
CA GLU A 119 -12.49 13.01 3.57
C GLU A 119 -12.64 11.49 3.48
N SER A 120 -12.16 10.92 2.38
CA SER A 120 -11.99 9.47 2.21
C SER A 120 -10.56 9.17 1.79
N LYS A 121 -9.86 8.35 2.57
CA LYS A 121 -8.55 7.83 2.24
C LYS A 121 -8.68 6.39 1.77
N LEU A 122 -8.27 6.12 0.55
CA LEU A 122 -8.18 4.78 -0.02
C LEU A 122 -6.70 4.37 -0.06
N VAL A 123 -6.39 3.20 0.47
CA VAL A 123 -5.05 2.63 0.49
C VAL A 123 -5.09 1.29 -0.23
N PHE A 124 -4.31 1.19 -1.30
CA PHE A 124 -4.15 -0.02 -2.10
C PHE A 124 -2.81 -0.65 -1.77
N VAL A 125 -2.81 -1.93 -1.42
CA VAL A 125 -1.60 -2.72 -1.17
C VAL A 125 -1.61 -3.90 -2.14
N GLY A 126 -0.70 -3.85 -3.12
CA GLY A 126 -0.41 -4.98 -3.99
C GLY A 126 0.72 -5.82 -3.42
N VAL A 127 0.58 -7.13 -3.46
CA VAL A 127 1.64 -8.10 -3.15
C VAL A 127 1.74 -9.08 -4.32
N GLY A 128 2.91 -9.17 -4.93
CA GLY A 128 3.20 -10.06 -6.06
C GLY A 128 4.42 -10.93 -5.80
N MET A 129 4.45 -12.11 -6.42
CA MET A 129 5.63 -12.98 -6.42
C MET A 129 6.41 -12.81 -7.73
N PRO A 130 7.75 -12.87 -7.69
CA PRO A 130 8.56 -12.96 -8.89
C PRO A 130 8.22 -14.23 -9.70
N LYS A 131 8.30 -14.16 -11.02
CA LYS A 131 8.35 -15.36 -11.86
C LYS A 131 9.70 -16.03 -11.64
N VAL A 132 9.71 -17.10 -10.84
CA VAL A 132 10.89 -17.95 -10.63
C VAL A 132 11.08 -18.87 -11.82
#